data_AF-A0A523B1F1-F1
#
_entry.id   AF-A0A523B1F1-F1
#
_cell.length_a   1.000
_cell.length_b   1.000
_cell.length_c   1.000
_cell.angle_alpha   90.00
_cell.angle_beta   90.00
_cell.angle_gamma   90.00
#
_symmetry.space_group_name_H-M   'P 1'
#
loop_
_entity.id
_entity.type
_entity.pdbx_description
1 polymer ?
#
loop_
_entity_poly.entity_id
_entity_poly.type
_entity_poly.pdbx_seq_one_letter_code
_entity_poly.pdbx_strand_id
1 'polypeptide(L)'
;MIEIVVLGKVSNVMLNFIGSCVSEVVRVFDIDPRILRLILAESREKLEEFIEIPLAQPLSSISHLYVAGKPTVFVIASELYDKSETVVRGELLIALAHARLHGSEEYYAIKLPKGLQRMLSYGASEEAAMAALYLVASGVKGYEATRFVANRGYLVEMKEVHKLHLRITPEERVSWAYAEGSPQLQALLTLNTFKALANSLPIRDLDEELNELFEENLNIIPLEFRRNVEKALFAILPQEPQTTFDRIEACLEALNDVISMALL
;
A
#
# COMPACT_ATOMS: atom_id res chain seq x y z
N MET A 1 25.88 -5.01 -6.37
CA MET A 1 25.03 -4.93 -7.56
C MET A 1 23.65 -5.42 -7.17
N ILE A 2 22.59 -4.81 -7.69
CA ILE A 2 21.21 -5.23 -7.42
C ILE A 2 21.01 -6.61 -8.05
N GLU A 3 20.34 -7.52 -7.34
CA GLU A 3 19.93 -8.79 -7.89
C GLU A 3 18.70 -8.57 -8.76
N ILE A 4 18.86 -8.71 -10.08
CA ILE A 4 17.77 -8.55 -11.06
C ILE A 4 17.46 -9.91 -11.66
N VAL A 5 16.20 -10.33 -11.54
CA VAL A 5 15.68 -11.56 -12.15
C VAL A 5 14.63 -11.15 -13.19
N VAL A 6 14.76 -11.67 -14.41
CA VAL A 6 13.79 -11.43 -15.49
C VAL A 6 13.06 -12.73 -15.81
N LEU A 7 11.74 -12.69 -15.77
CA LEU A 7 10.85 -13.83 -16.00
C LEU A 7 10.08 -13.60 -17.30
N GLY A 8 10.39 -14.37 -18.35
CA GLY A 8 9.77 -14.20 -19.68
C GLY A 8 10.47 -13.16 -20.57
N LYS A 9 9.76 -12.63 -21.55
CA LYS A 9 10.25 -11.69 -22.57
C LYS A 9 9.86 -10.25 -22.24
N VAL A 10 10.69 -9.59 -21.44
CA VAL A 10 10.58 -8.15 -21.20
C VAL A 10 11.37 -7.38 -22.26
N SER A 11 10.78 -6.32 -22.84
CA SER A 11 11.44 -5.52 -23.87
C SER A 11 12.67 -4.79 -23.33
N ASN A 12 13.69 -4.60 -24.17
CA ASN A 12 14.90 -3.86 -23.78
C ASN A 12 14.60 -2.41 -23.37
N VAL A 13 13.59 -1.80 -23.98
CA VAL A 13 13.14 -0.44 -23.61
C VAL A 13 12.66 -0.42 -22.16
N MET A 14 11.78 -1.36 -21.78
CA MET A 14 11.28 -1.49 -20.42
C MET A 14 12.40 -1.82 -19.43
N LEU A 15 13.29 -2.78 -19.77
CA LEU A 15 14.43 -3.13 -18.93
C LEU A 15 15.35 -1.93 -18.65
N ASN A 16 15.65 -1.13 -19.68
CA ASN A 16 16.47 0.07 -19.55
C ASN A 16 15.77 1.14 -18.72
N PHE A 17 14.47 1.35 -18.93
CA PHE A 17 13.68 2.32 -18.16
C PHE A 17 13.64 1.97 -16.67
N ILE A 18 13.25 0.73 -16.32
CA ILE A 18 13.19 0.27 -14.93
C ILE A 18 14.59 0.27 -14.31
N GLY A 19 15.59 -0.26 -15.03
CA GLY A 19 16.98 -0.30 -14.55
C GLY A 19 17.55 1.07 -14.25
N SER A 20 17.26 2.07 -15.10
CA SER A 20 17.65 3.47 -14.88
C SER A 20 16.97 4.05 -13.65
N CYS A 21 15.64 3.91 -13.53
CA CYS A 21 14.88 4.40 -12.39
C CYS A 21 15.38 3.79 -11.07
N VAL A 22 15.53 2.46 -11.01
CA VAL A 22 15.98 1.78 -9.79
C VAL A 22 17.41 2.19 -9.43
N SER A 23 18.31 2.33 -10.41
CA SER A 23 19.70 2.76 -10.16
C SER A 23 19.77 4.18 -9.61
N GLU A 24 18.94 5.10 -10.13
CA GLU A 24 18.83 6.46 -9.61
C GLU A 24 18.32 6.45 -8.17
N VAL A 25 17.24 5.73 -7.90
CA VAL A 25 16.57 5.72 -6.59
C VAL A 25 17.43 5.04 -5.53
N VAL A 26 18.10 3.93 -5.84
CA VAL A 26 19.01 3.27 -4.90
C VAL A 26 20.09 4.22 -4.40
N ARG A 27 20.60 5.11 -5.28
CA ARG A 27 21.56 6.15 -4.90
C ARG A 27 20.90 7.25 -4.06
N VAL A 28 19.74 7.75 -4.44
CA VAL A 28 19.06 8.87 -3.75
C VAL A 28 18.49 8.45 -2.38
N PHE A 29 18.06 7.20 -2.25
CA PHE A 29 17.46 6.67 -1.03
C PHE A 29 18.48 6.02 -0.10
N ASP A 30 19.75 5.95 -0.52
CA ASP A 30 20.84 5.31 0.21
C ASP A 30 20.49 3.86 0.59
N ILE A 31 20.10 3.09 -0.43
CA ILE A 31 19.79 1.66 -0.29
C ILE A 31 21.06 0.87 -0.61
N ASP A 32 21.43 -0.10 0.22
CA ASP A 32 22.49 -1.05 -0.17
C ASP A 32 21.97 -1.94 -1.32
N PRO A 33 22.55 -1.87 -2.53
CA PRO A 33 22.04 -2.67 -3.65
C PRO A 33 22.15 -4.18 -3.40
N ARG A 34 22.95 -4.65 -2.43
CA ARG A 34 23.10 -6.08 -2.12
C ARG A 34 21.91 -6.66 -1.36
N ILE A 35 21.14 -5.81 -0.66
CA ILE A 35 19.98 -6.24 0.13
C ILE A 35 18.70 -6.23 -0.69
N LEU A 36 18.67 -5.51 -1.81
CA LEU A 36 17.49 -5.38 -2.67
C LEU A 36 17.49 -6.43 -3.78
N ARG A 37 16.34 -7.08 -3.97
CA ARG A 37 16.05 -7.89 -5.16
C ARG A 37 14.98 -7.20 -6.00
N LEU A 38 15.15 -7.25 -7.32
CA LEU A 38 14.17 -6.80 -8.30
C LEU A 38 13.79 -7.98 -9.20
N ILE A 39 12.49 -8.28 -9.29
CA ILE A 39 11.95 -9.31 -10.16
C ILE A 39 11.06 -8.63 -11.20
N LEU A 40 11.45 -8.70 -12.47
CA LEU A 40 10.65 -8.22 -13.58
C LEU A 40 10.03 -9.41 -14.30
N ALA A 41 8.71 -9.53 -14.23
CA ALA A 41 7.96 -10.53 -14.97
C ALA A 41 7.33 -9.90 -16.21
N GLU A 42 7.32 -10.64 -17.32
CA GLU A 42 6.60 -10.26 -18.54
C GLU A 42 5.11 -10.08 -18.25
N SER A 43 4.52 -11.03 -17.51
CA SER A 43 3.11 -11.06 -17.14
C SER A 43 2.92 -11.53 -15.71
N ARG A 44 1.71 -11.33 -15.18
CA ARG A 44 1.31 -11.80 -13.86
C ARG A 44 1.40 -13.32 -13.72
N GLU A 45 0.96 -14.05 -14.75
CA GLU A 45 1.06 -15.52 -14.81
C GLU A 45 2.51 -15.97 -14.63
N LYS A 46 3.48 -15.31 -15.29
CA LYS A 46 4.90 -15.64 -15.14
C LYS A 46 5.43 -15.35 -13.74
N LEU A 47 4.89 -14.35 -13.07
CA LEU A 47 5.23 -14.06 -11.69
C LEU A 47 4.67 -15.13 -10.74
N GLU A 48 3.42 -15.53 -10.94
CA GLU A 48 2.74 -16.56 -10.13
C GLU A 48 3.34 -17.95 -10.33
N GLU A 49 3.80 -18.29 -11.53
CA GLU A 49 4.59 -19.52 -11.77
C GLU A 49 5.90 -19.54 -10.98
N PHE A 50 6.50 -18.38 -10.73
CA PHE A 50 7.78 -18.25 -10.03
C PHE A 50 7.59 -18.17 -8.51
N ILE A 51 6.54 -17.49 -8.05
CA ILE A 51 6.24 -17.34 -6.64
C ILE A 51 5.26 -18.45 -6.26
N GLU A 52 5.75 -19.49 -5.59
CA GLU A 52 4.94 -20.59 -5.01
C GLU A 52 4.01 -20.13 -3.86
N ILE A 53 3.71 -18.84 -3.77
CA ILE A 53 2.82 -18.24 -2.78
C ILE A 53 1.64 -17.69 -3.58
N PRO A 54 0.40 -18.11 -3.28
CA PRO A 54 -0.78 -17.48 -3.85
C PRO A 54 -0.71 -16.00 -3.53
N LEU A 55 -0.53 -15.17 -4.56
CA LEU A 55 -0.58 -13.73 -4.43
C LEU A 55 -2.05 -13.39 -4.11
N ALA A 56 -2.41 -13.40 -2.84
CA ALA A 56 -3.78 -13.23 -2.34
C ALA A 56 -4.34 -11.80 -2.55
N GLN A 57 -3.75 -11.02 -3.46
CA GLN A 57 -4.07 -9.61 -3.61
C GLN A 57 -4.18 -9.20 -5.07
N PRO A 58 -5.13 -8.31 -5.42
CA PRO A 58 -5.08 -7.61 -6.69
C PRO A 58 -3.87 -6.68 -6.63
N LEU A 59 -2.69 -7.19 -7.00
CA LEU A 59 -1.45 -6.45 -6.84
C LEU A 59 -1.41 -5.35 -7.88
N SER A 60 -1.06 -4.14 -7.45
CA SER A 60 -0.48 -3.17 -8.35
C SER A 60 0.58 -3.84 -9.22
N SER A 61 0.72 -3.35 -10.44
CA SER A 61 1.76 -3.74 -11.40
C SER A 61 3.17 -3.65 -10.83
N ILE A 62 3.35 -2.89 -9.75
CA ILE A 62 4.56 -2.86 -8.93
C ILE A 62 4.19 -3.15 -7.48
N SER A 63 4.83 -4.14 -6.87
CA SER A 63 4.61 -4.53 -5.48
C SER A 63 5.92 -4.84 -4.76
N HIS A 64 5.86 -5.02 -3.44
CA HIS A 64 7.03 -5.30 -2.61
C HIS A 64 6.70 -6.36 -1.55
N LEU A 65 7.57 -7.36 -1.39
CA LEU A 65 7.51 -8.36 -0.31
C LEU A 65 8.89 -8.60 0.28
N TYR A 66 8.96 -9.29 1.41
CA TYR A 66 10.22 -9.83 1.93
C TYR A 66 10.32 -11.31 1.56
N VAL A 67 11.31 -11.66 0.75
CA VAL A 67 11.47 -13.02 0.21
C VAL A 67 12.90 -13.50 0.38
N ALA A 68 13.07 -14.66 0.99
CA ALA A 68 14.37 -15.31 1.22
C ALA A 68 15.41 -14.36 1.85
N GLY A 69 15.01 -13.62 2.88
CA GLY A 69 15.89 -12.72 3.63
C GLY A 69 16.16 -11.37 2.97
N LYS A 70 15.39 -10.99 1.93
CA LYS A 70 15.58 -9.73 1.20
C LYS A 70 14.28 -9.00 0.89
N PRO A 71 14.22 -7.66 1.04
CA PRO A 71 13.19 -6.87 0.38
C PRO A 71 13.26 -7.07 -1.13
N THR A 72 12.14 -7.47 -1.71
CA THR A 72 12.00 -7.83 -3.11
C THR A 72 10.91 -6.97 -3.73
N VAL A 73 11.26 -6.23 -4.77
CA VAL A 73 10.31 -5.47 -5.60
C VAL A 73 9.95 -6.32 -6.81
N PHE A 74 8.66 -6.45 -7.06
CA PHE A 74 8.13 -7.15 -8.23
C PHE A 74 7.56 -6.13 -9.21
N VAL A 75 7.80 -6.34 -10.49
CA VAL A 75 7.33 -5.51 -11.59
C VAL A 75 6.70 -6.39 -12.65
N ILE A 76 5.45 -6.13 -13.00
CA ILE A 76 4.71 -6.85 -14.04
C ILE A 76 4.70 -5.97 -15.29
N ALA A 77 5.62 -6.25 -16.22
CA ALA A 77 5.90 -5.39 -17.37
C ALA A 77 4.67 -5.18 -18.27
N SER A 78 3.86 -6.21 -18.50
CA SER A 78 2.65 -6.11 -19.33
C SER A 78 1.66 -5.07 -18.83
N GLU A 79 1.59 -4.84 -17.52
CA GLU A 79 0.64 -3.91 -16.89
C GLU A 79 1.17 -2.48 -16.80
N LEU A 80 2.43 -2.25 -17.17
CA LEU A 80 3.02 -0.92 -17.19
C LEU A 80 2.75 -0.17 -18.49
N TYR A 81 2.43 -0.88 -19.58
CA TYR A 81 2.24 -0.26 -20.90
C TYR A 81 1.05 0.70 -20.96
N ASP A 82 0.04 0.51 -20.10
CA ASP A 82 -1.14 1.37 -20.02
C ASP A 82 -0.96 2.55 -19.05
N LYS A 83 0.21 2.66 -18.39
CA LYS A 83 0.51 3.70 -17.41
C LYS A 83 1.46 4.74 -18.00
N SER A 84 1.33 5.99 -17.56
CA SER A 84 2.32 7.01 -17.88
C SER A 84 3.65 6.72 -17.18
N GLU A 85 4.77 7.14 -17.79
CA GLU A 85 6.10 6.96 -17.18
C GLU A 85 6.19 7.56 -15.77
N THR A 86 5.52 8.70 -15.54
CA THR A 86 5.45 9.36 -14.23
C THR A 86 4.79 8.48 -13.18
N VAL A 87 3.69 7.81 -13.52
CA VAL A 87 2.99 6.87 -12.61
C VAL A 87 3.87 5.65 -12.33
N VAL A 88 4.45 5.04 -13.36
CA VAL A 88 5.33 3.87 -13.18
C VAL A 88 6.51 4.22 -12.28
N ARG A 89 7.14 5.39 -12.51
CA ARG A 89 8.23 5.89 -11.69
C ARG A 89 7.79 6.14 -10.25
N GLY A 90 6.61 6.71 -10.03
CA GLY A 90 6.06 6.90 -8.69
C GLY A 90 5.78 5.59 -7.94
N GLU A 91 5.21 4.58 -8.61
CA GLU A 91 4.99 3.27 -8.00
C GLU A 91 6.32 2.58 -7.64
N LEU A 92 7.35 2.69 -8.50
CA LEU A 92 8.70 2.23 -8.18
C LEU A 92 9.31 2.96 -6.98
N LEU A 93 9.19 4.29 -6.92
CA LEU A 93 9.69 5.09 -5.81
C LEU A 93 9.07 4.64 -4.48
N ILE A 94 7.75 4.40 -4.44
CA ILE A 94 7.06 3.92 -3.24
C ILE A 94 7.56 2.52 -2.86
N ALA A 95 7.66 1.58 -3.81
CA ALA A 95 8.15 0.23 -3.55
C ALA A 95 9.58 0.22 -3.00
N LEU A 96 10.46 1.06 -3.55
CA LEU A 96 11.84 1.22 -3.08
C LEU A 96 11.93 1.95 -1.74
N ALA A 97 11.04 2.90 -1.47
CA ALA A 97 10.93 3.52 -0.15
C ALA A 97 10.54 2.48 0.91
N HIS A 98 9.64 1.56 0.60
CA HIS A 98 9.34 0.44 1.50
C HIS A 98 10.56 -0.47 1.73
N ALA A 99 11.35 -0.78 0.71
CA ALA A 99 12.59 -1.53 0.89
C ALA A 99 13.58 -0.80 1.82
N ARG A 100 13.59 0.54 1.79
CA ARG A 100 14.48 1.36 2.64
C ARG A 100 14.00 1.51 4.09
N LEU A 101 12.70 1.70 4.28
CA LEU A 101 12.08 1.97 5.58
C LEU A 101 11.65 0.70 6.32
N HIS A 102 11.23 -0.31 5.57
CA HIS A 102 10.57 -1.51 6.07
C HIS A 102 11.22 -2.78 5.53
N GLY A 103 12.49 -2.71 5.12
CA GLY A 103 13.20 -3.80 4.47
C GLY A 103 13.56 -4.99 5.37
N SER A 104 13.14 -5.01 6.63
CA SER A 104 13.32 -6.14 7.56
C SER A 104 12.05 -6.98 7.68
N GLU A 105 12.23 -8.26 8.00
CA GLU A 105 11.15 -9.25 8.12
C GLU A 105 10.01 -8.83 9.07
N GLU A 106 10.33 -8.10 10.14
CA GLU A 106 9.37 -7.64 11.16
C GLU A 106 8.23 -6.76 10.59
N TYR A 107 8.44 -6.09 9.45
CA TYR A 107 7.42 -5.28 8.77
C TYR A 107 6.54 -6.08 7.79
N TYR A 108 6.81 -7.38 7.64
CA TYR A 108 6.04 -8.32 6.81
C TYR A 108 5.43 -9.44 7.66
N ALA A 109 6.05 -9.78 8.79
CA ALA A 109 5.55 -10.70 9.80
C ALA A 109 5.11 -9.96 11.07
N ILE A 110 4.18 -9.00 10.90
CA ILE A 110 3.70 -8.16 12.01
C ILE A 110 2.92 -9.04 12.99
N LYS A 111 3.34 -9.03 14.26
CA LYS A 111 2.63 -9.74 15.33
C LYS A 111 1.23 -9.16 15.49
N LEU A 112 0.23 -10.04 15.65
CA LEU A 112 -1.14 -9.62 15.85
C LEU A 112 -1.26 -8.70 17.09
N PRO A 113 -1.71 -7.44 16.94
CA PRO A 113 -1.82 -6.52 18.07
C PRO A 113 -2.86 -6.96 19.10
N LYS A 114 -2.71 -6.54 20.35
CA LYS A 114 -3.59 -6.95 21.47
C LYS A 114 -5.07 -6.67 21.21
N GLY A 115 -5.38 -5.58 20.52
CA GLY A 115 -6.76 -5.24 20.12
C GLY A 115 -7.41 -6.35 19.30
N LEU A 116 -6.71 -6.82 18.26
CA LEU A 116 -7.18 -7.89 17.39
C LEU A 116 -7.16 -9.26 18.10
N GLN A 117 -6.17 -9.55 18.94
CA GLN A 117 -6.16 -10.76 19.75
C GLN A 117 -7.42 -10.86 20.65
N ARG A 118 -7.85 -9.75 21.24
CA ARG A 118 -9.10 -9.70 22.02
C ARG A 118 -10.30 -10.02 21.15
N MET A 119 -10.39 -9.47 19.94
CA MET A 119 -11.49 -9.77 19.02
C MET A 119 -11.57 -11.25 18.64
N LEU A 120 -10.43 -11.89 18.39
CA LEU A 120 -10.38 -13.35 18.18
C LEU A 120 -10.93 -14.12 19.38
N SER A 121 -10.60 -13.69 20.61
CA SER A 121 -11.14 -14.31 21.83
C SER A 121 -12.66 -14.16 21.99
N TYR A 122 -13.28 -13.22 21.25
CA TYR A 122 -14.72 -13.02 21.19
C TYR A 122 -15.39 -13.68 19.97
N GLY A 123 -14.66 -14.47 19.19
CA GLY A 123 -15.21 -15.26 18.08
C GLY A 123 -15.02 -14.67 16.68
N ALA A 124 -14.23 -13.61 16.53
CA ALA A 124 -13.85 -13.09 15.21
C ALA A 124 -13.04 -14.12 14.41
N SER A 125 -13.20 -14.10 13.07
CA SER A 125 -12.38 -14.89 12.15
C SER A 125 -10.92 -14.41 12.18
N GLU A 126 -9.99 -15.37 12.18
CA GLU A 126 -8.55 -15.11 12.08
C GLU A 126 -8.21 -14.46 10.74
N GLU A 127 -8.80 -14.95 9.65
CA GLU A 127 -8.63 -14.42 8.31
C GLU A 127 -9.03 -12.94 8.23
N ALA A 128 -10.17 -12.60 8.82
CA ALA A 128 -10.67 -11.23 8.79
C ALA A 128 -9.84 -10.31 9.70
N ALA A 129 -9.36 -10.79 10.86
CA ALA A 129 -8.46 -10.02 11.72
C ALA A 129 -7.11 -9.76 11.03
N MET A 130 -6.58 -10.76 10.32
CA MET A 130 -5.35 -10.62 9.53
C MET A 130 -5.54 -9.68 8.34
N ALA A 131 -6.71 -9.70 7.68
CA ALA A 131 -7.05 -8.74 6.63
C ALA A 131 -7.10 -7.30 7.17
N ALA A 132 -7.72 -7.09 8.33
CA ALA A 132 -7.76 -5.77 8.98
C ALA A 132 -6.35 -5.28 9.35
N LEU A 133 -5.52 -6.14 9.98
CA LEU A 133 -4.12 -5.82 10.27
C LEU A 133 -3.37 -5.46 9.00
N TYR A 134 -3.55 -6.24 7.94
CA TYR A 134 -2.90 -6.01 6.66
C TYR A 134 -3.26 -4.65 6.06
N LEU A 135 -4.55 -4.31 5.99
CA LEU A 135 -5.03 -3.06 5.41
C LEU A 135 -4.54 -1.85 6.20
N VAL A 136 -4.62 -1.92 7.53
CA VAL A 136 -4.15 -0.83 8.40
C VAL A 136 -2.63 -0.67 8.34
N ALA A 137 -1.87 -1.76 8.44
CA ALA A 137 -0.41 -1.72 8.33
C ALA A 137 0.05 -1.22 6.96
N SER A 138 -0.65 -1.59 5.88
CA SER A 138 -0.37 -1.10 4.54
C SER A 138 -0.61 0.41 4.42
N GLY A 139 -1.70 0.93 5.00
CA GLY A 139 -1.96 2.37 5.06
C GLY A 139 -0.88 3.13 5.84
N VAL A 140 -0.46 2.56 6.99
CA VAL A 140 0.59 3.18 7.81
C VAL A 140 1.94 3.22 7.10
N LYS A 141 2.37 2.08 6.55
CA LYS A 141 3.62 2.00 5.79
C LYS A 141 3.58 2.86 4.53
N GLY A 142 2.45 2.93 3.84
CA GLY A 142 2.32 3.71 2.60
C GLY A 142 2.29 5.22 2.84
N TYR A 143 1.74 5.69 3.98
CA TYR A 143 1.94 7.05 4.46
C TYR A 143 3.44 7.36 4.67
N GLU A 144 4.15 6.51 5.41
CA GLU A 144 5.57 6.71 5.74
C GLU A 144 6.43 6.73 4.46
N ALA A 145 6.17 5.81 3.53
CA ALA A 145 6.80 5.76 2.22
C ALA A 145 6.50 7.02 1.39
N THR A 146 5.23 7.42 1.26
CA THR A 146 4.86 8.62 0.48
C THR A 146 5.49 9.88 1.06
N ARG A 147 5.44 10.06 2.37
CA ARG A 147 6.10 11.18 3.07
C ARG A 147 7.61 11.17 2.80
N PHE A 148 8.25 10.01 2.88
CA PHE A 148 9.69 9.86 2.63
C PHE A 148 10.09 10.22 1.21
N VAL A 149 9.30 9.80 0.21
CA VAL A 149 9.53 10.09 -1.21
C VAL A 149 9.27 11.55 -1.51
N ALA A 150 8.16 12.12 -1.02
CA ALA A 150 7.82 13.53 -1.17
C ALA A 150 8.90 14.45 -0.59
N ASN A 151 9.44 14.12 0.60
CA ASN A 151 10.53 14.87 1.23
C ASN A 151 11.85 14.83 0.45
N ARG A 152 11.97 13.97 -0.57
CA ARG A 152 13.14 13.90 -1.47
C ARG A 152 12.91 14.63 -2.79
N GLY A 153 11.79 15.35 -2.93
CA GLY A 153 11.49 16.20 -4.07
C GLY A 153 10.72 15.54 -5.20
N TYR A 154 10.31 14.27 -5.06
CA TYR A 154 9.54 13.53 -6.08
C TYR A 154 8.03 13.83 -5.99
N LEU A 155 7.65 15.10 -5.89
CA LEU A 155 6.25 15.50 -5.68
C LEU A 155 5.38 15.24 -6.91
N VAL A 156 5.93 15.37 -8.13
CA VAL A 156 5.19 15.15 -9.37
C VAL A 156 4.76 13.69 -9.46
N GLU A 157 5.68 12.76 -9.23
CA GLU A 157 5.39 11.32 -9.24
C GLU A 157 4.40 10.93 -8.15
N MET A 158 4.53 11.48 -6.94
CA MET A 158 3.59 11.17 -5.85
C MET A 158 2.18 11.69 -6.14
N LYS A 159 2.04 12.89 -6.72
CA LYS A 159 0.73 13.42 -7.12
C LYS A 159 0.05 12.51 -8.15
N GLU A 160 0.74 12.18 -9.24
CA GLU A 160 0.14 11.38 -10.32
C GLU A 160 -0.24 9.96 -9.86
N VAL A 161 0.59 9.31 -9.05
CA VAL A 161 0.27 7.98 -8.51
C VAL A 161 -0.92 8.02 -7.56
N HIS A 162 -0.96 8.98 -6.63
CA HIS A 162 -2.06 9.03 -5.66
C HIS A 162 -3.37 9.51 -6.29
N LYS A 163 -3.33 10.35 -7.32
CA LYS A 163 -4.51 10.64 -8.15
C LYS A 163 -5.06 9.37 -8.81
N LEU A 164 -4.18 8.53 -9.37
CA LEU A 164 -4.60 7.26 -9.95
C LEU A 164 -5.23 6.34 -8.89
N HIS A 165 -4.62 6.24 -7.71
CA HIS A 165 -5.09 5.33 -6.64
C HIS A 165 -6.34 5.82 -5.91
N LEU A 166 -6.62 7.12 -5.89
CA LEU A 166 -7.83 7.68 -5.29
C LEU A 166 -9.00 7.78 -6.28
N ARG A 167 -8.79 7.62 -7.59
CA ARG A 167 -9.92 7.64 -8.53
C ARG A 167 -10.81 6.42 -8.31
N ILE A 168 -12.02 6.66 -7.81
CA ILE A 168 -13.02 5.61 -7.58
C ILE A 168 -13.45 5.02 -8.92
N THR A 169 -13.09 3.77 -9.17
CA THR A 169 -13.41 3.09 -10.44
C THR A 169 -14.89 2.67 -10.50
N PRO A 170 -15.44 2.40 -11.69
CA PRO A 170 -16.79 1.84 -11.81
C PRO A 170 -17.00 0.57 -10.97
N GLU A 171 -15.99 -0.31 -10.92
CA GLU A 171 -16.02 -1.56 -10.15
C GLU A 171 -16.05 -1.30 -8.64
N GLU A 172 -15.33 -0.30 -8.16
CA GLU A 172 -15.38 0.14 -6.76
C GLU A 172 -16.74 0.74 -6.41
N ARG A 173 -17.35 1.54 -7.30
CA ARG A 173 -18.72 2.05 -7.10
C ARG A 173 -19.74 0.91 -7.01
N VAL A 174 -19.62 -0.10 -7.87
CA VAL A 174 -20.46 -1.31 -7.81
C VAL A 174 -20.25 -2.06 -6.50
N SER A 175 -19.01 -2.16 -6.02
CA SER A 175 -18.70 -2.80 -4.74
C SER A 175 -19.34 -2.07 -3.56
N TRP A 176 -19.28 -0.74 -3.54
CA TRP A 176 -19.95 0.09 -2.53
C TRP A 176 -21.47 -0.02 -2.58
N ALA A 177 -22.06 -0.02 -3.78
CA ALA A 177 -23.49 -0.22 -3.95
C ALA A 177 -23.94 -1.63 -3.49
N TYR A 178 -23.15 -2.67 -3.80
CA TYR A 178 -23.43 -4.03 -3.36
C TYR A 178 -23.32 -4.19 -1.84
N ALA A 179 -22.44 -3.42 -1.19
CA ALA A 179 -22.30 -3.41 0.25
C ALA A 179 -23.46 -2.68 0.97
N GLU A 180 -24.37 -2.02 0.24
CA GLU A 180 -25.51 -1.33 0.85
C GLU A 180 -26.38 -2.32 1.65
N GLY A 181 -26.57 -2.04 2.95
CA GLY A 181 -27.29 -2.92 3.86
C GLY A 181 -26.46 -4.08 4.46
N SER A 182 -25.16 -4.17 4.15
CA SER A 182 -24.21 -5.09 4.79
C SER A 182 -23.10 -4.32 5.52
N PRO A 183 -23.26 -4.08 6.84
CA PRO A 183 -22.25 -3.39 7.64
C PRO A 183 -20.86 -4.06 7.57
N GLN A 184 -20.81 -5.39 7.46
CA GLN A 184 -19.59 -6.17 7.31
C GLN A 184 -18.82 -5.79 6.04
N LEU A 185 -19.52 -5.80 4.89
CA LEU A 185 -18.91 -5.44 3.61
C LEU A 185 -18.51 -3.96 3.57
N GLN A 186 -19.35 -3.09 4.12
CA GLN A 186 -19.03 -1.65 4.24
C GLN A 186 -17.79 -1.42 5.10
N ALA A 187 -17.63 -2.17 6.19
CA ALA A 187 -16.46 -2.08 7.04
C ALA A 187 -15.18 -2.53 6.32
N LEU A 188 -15.22 -3.63 5.56
CA LEU A 188 -14.09 -4.09 4.74
C LEU A 188 -13.70 -3.07 3.67
N LEU A 189 -14.69 -2.53 2.94
CA LEU A 189 -14.45 -1.48 1.95
C LEU A 189 -13.89 -0.21 2.61
N THR A 190 -14.39 0.15 3.81
CA THR A 190 -13.86 1.27 4.59
C THR A 190 -12.38 1.09 4.95
N LEU A 191 -11.98 -0.10 5.39
CA LEU A 191 -10.56 -0.39 5.69
C LEU A 191 -9.69 -0.31 4.44
N ASN A 192 -10.20 -0.75 3.28
CA ASN A 192 -9.47 -0.63 2.02
C ASN A 192 -9.37 0.83 1.54
N THR A 193 -10.43 1.64 1.70
CA THR A 193 -10.39 3.08 1.39
C THR A 193 -9.48 3.84 2.37
N PHE A 194 -9.47 3.48 3.66
CA PHE A 194 -8.53 4.04 4.64
C PHE A 194 -7.08 3.89 4.18
N LYS A 195 -6.70 2.72 3.64
CA LYS A 195 -5.35 2.50 3.09
C LYS A 195 -4.99 3.54 2.01
N ALA A 196 -5.88 3.80 1.06
CA ALA A 196 -5.63 4.79 -0.02
C ALA A 196 -5.57 6.22 0.52
N LEU A 197 -6.47 6.59 1.44
CA LEU A 197 -6.46 7.89 2.12
C LEU A 197 -5.18 8.09 2.94
N ALA A 198 -4.78 7.11 3.74
CA ALA A 198 -3.57 7.18 4.55
C ALA A 198 -2.31 7.38 3.68
N ASN A 199 -2.22 6.66 2.57
CA ASN A 199 -1.07 6.75 1.66
C ASN A 199 -0.92 8.14 1.02
N SER A 200 -2.03 8.79 0.65
CA SER A 200 -2.06 10.09 -0.02
C SER A 200 -1.98 11.28 0.96
N LEU A 201 -2.28 11.06 2.24
CA LEU A 201 -2.31 12.08 3.29
C LEU A 201 -1.08 13.02 3.34
N PRO A 202 0.18 12.58 3.13
CA PRO A 202 1.35 13.47 3.20
C PRO A 202 1.38 14.58 2.14
N ILE A 203 0.65 14.41 1.03
CA ILE A 203 0.71 15.31 -0.12
C ILE A 203 -0.67 15.84 -0.56
N ARG A 204 -1.76 15.43 0.10
CA ARG A 204 -3.13 15.76 -0.32
C ARG A 204 -3.35 17.26 -0.50
N ASP A 205 -2.80 18.08 0.39
CA ASP A 205 -3.02 19.54 0.42
C ASP A 205 -2.10 20.29 -0.58
N LEU A 206 -1.25 19.57 -1.34
CA LEU A 206 -0.32 20.16 -2.31
C LEU A 206 -0.93 20.26 -3.72
N ASP A 207 -2.12 19.72 -3.94
CA ASP A 207 -2.79 19.67 -5.25
C ASP A 207 -4.31 19.65 -5.09
N GLU A 208 -5.01 20.56 -5.76
CA GLU A 208 -6.47 20.73 -5.62
C GLU A 208 -7.24 19.48 -6.07
N GLU A 209 -6.91 18.91 -7.23
CA GLU A 209 -7.54 17.67 -7.74
C GLU A 209 -7.30 16.50 -6.77
N LEU A 210 -6.10 16.41 -6.19
CA LEU A 210 -5.81 15.34 -5.24
C LEU A 210 -6.64 15.47 -3.96
N ASN A 211 -6.81 16.70 -3.46
CA ASN A 211 -7.66 16.97 -2.31
C ASN A 211 -9.14 16.65 -2.61
N GLU A 212 -9.64 17.01 -3.79
CA GLU A 212 -11.00 16.66 -4.22
C GLU A 212 -11.21 15.14 -4.25
N LEU A 213 -10.27 14.39 -4.83
CA LEU A 213 -10.32 12.91 -4.86
C LEU A 213 -10.25 12.31 -3.45
N PHE A 214 -9.45 12.90 -2.55
CA PHE A 214 -9.37 12.50 -1.15
C PHE A 214 -10.73 12.67 -0.46
N GLU A 215 -11.36 13.84 -0.63
CA GLU A 215 -12.68 14.13 -0.07
C GLU A 215 -13.78 13.26 -0.69
N GLU A 216 -13.72 12.94 -1.98
CA GLU A 216 -14.65 11.99 -2.61
C GLU A 216 -14.58 10.61 -1.94
N ASN A 217 -13.37 10.10 -1.71
CA ASN A 217 -13.16 8.82 -1.01
C ASN A 217 -13.57 8.87 0.47
N LEU A 218 -13.41 10.01 1.14
CA LEU A 218 -13.91 10.15 2.50
C LEU A 218 -15.45 10.18 2.53
N ASN A 219 -16.06 10.76 1.49
CA ASN A 219 -17.51 10.93 1.39
C ASN A 219 -18.28 9.67 0.99
N ILE A 220 -17.65 8.71 0.30
CA ILE A 220 -18.28 7.42 0.01
C ILE A 220 -18.38 6.51 1.25
N ILE A 221 -17.55 6.76 2.27
CA ILE A 221 -17.57 6.00 3.53
C ILE A 221 -18.83 6.37 4.33
N PRO A 222 -19.58 5.37 4.86
CA PRO A 222 -20.74 5.60 5.72
C PRO A 222 -20.42 6.51 6.90
N LEU A 223 -21.39 7.37 7.26
CA LEU A 223 -21.19 8.41 8.28
C LEU A 223 -20.79 7.82 9.65
N GLU A 224 -21.31 6.64 9.98
CA GLU A 224 -20.99 5.89 11.19
C GLU A 224 -19.52 5.47 11.29
N PHE A 225 -18.84 5.26 10.16
CA PHE A 225 -17.43 4.84 10.12
C PHE A 225 -16.47 6.00 9.81
N ARG A 226 -16.96 7.07 9.16
CA ARG A 226 -16.14 8.21 8.74
C ARG A 226 -15.33 8.81 9.88
N ARG A 227 -15.97 8.98 11.06
CA ARG A 227 -15.29 9.53 12.24
C ARG A 227 -14.12 8.65 12.72
N ASN A 228 -14.25 7.32 12.61
CA ASN A 228 -13.16 6.39 12.96
C ASN A 228 -12.01 6.50 11.97
N VAL A 229 -12.32 6.65 10.67
CA VAL A 229 -11.32 6.88 9.62
C VAL A 229 -10.58 8.19 9.82
N GLU A 230 -11.28 9.29 10.08
CA GLU A 230 -10.66 10.59 10.39
C GLU A 230 -9.75 10.52 11.62
N LYS A 231 -10.19 9.86 12.69
CA LYS A 231 -9.35 9.63 13.88
C LYS A 231 -8.09 8.83 13.54
N ALA A 232 -8.21 7.80 12.70
CA ALA A 232 -7.07 6.98 12.30
C ALA A 232 -6.09 7.77 11.42
N LEU A 233 -6.60 8.59 10.50
CA LEU A 233 -5.81 9.52 9.68
C LEU A 233 -5.14 10.62 10.52
N PHE A 234 -5.71 10.99 11.66
CA PHE A 234 -5.05 11.87 12.61
C PHE A 234 -3.97 11.13 13.42
N ALA A 235 -4.25 9.90 13.85
CA ALA A 235 -3.35 9.10 14.69
C ALA A 235 -2.04 8.70 13.99
N ILE A 236 -2.06 8.58 12.66
CA ILE A 236 -0.87 8.28 11.85
C ILE A 236 0.10 9.47 11.70
N LEU A 237 -0.39 10.70 11.92
CA LEU A 237 0.46 11.89 11.79
C LEU A 237 1.63 11.83 12.78
N PRO A 238 2.78 12.45 12.45
CA PRO A 238 4.00 12.27 13.24
C PRO A 238 3.81 12.87 14.63
N GLN A 239 3.82 12.03 15.67
CA GLN A 239 4.02 12.45 17.05
C GLN A 239 5.33 11.83 17.55
N GLU A 240 6.21 12.63 18.14
CA GLU A 240 7.52 12.15 18.59
C GLU A 240 7.50 11.84 20.10
N PRO A 241 8.05 10.69 20.54
CA PRO A 241 8.58 9.57 19.75
C PRO A 241 7.50 8.52 19.40
N GLN A 242 7.38 8.14 18.12
CA GLN A 242 6.51 7.02 17.68
C GLN A 242 7.17 6.17 16.58
N THR A 243 7.15 4.85 16.78
CA THR A 243 7.53 3.85 15.78
C THR A 243 6.39 3.58 14.78
N THR A 244 6.69 2.91 13.67
CA THR A 244 5.67 2.41 12.73
C THR A 244 4.65 1.51 13.44
N PHE A 245 5.09 0.66 14.37
CA PHE A 245 4.19 -0.23 15.12
C PHE A 245 3.27 0.53 16.06
N ASP A 246 3.76 1.59 16.72
CA ASP A 246 2.91 2.46 17.56
C ASP A 246 1.80 3.13 16.74
N ARG A 247 2.13 3.58 15.50
CA ARG A 247 1.13 4.14 14.57
C ARG A 247 0.10 3.10 14.14
N ILE A 248 0.54 1.86 13.84
CA ILE A 248 -0.36 0.75 13.50
C ILE A 248 -1.32 0.48 14.65
N GLU A 249 -0.82 0.37 15.89
CA GLU A 249 -1.68 0.17 17.06
C GLU A 249 -2.68 1.31 17.25
N ALA A 250 -2.23 2.56 17.15
CA ALA A 250 -3.12 3.73 17.29
C ALA A 250 -4.20 3.80 16.20
N CYS A 251 -3.87 3.45 14.95
CA CYS A 251 -4.84 3.37 13.87
C CYS A 251 -5.84 2.21 14.07
N LEU A 252 -5.38 1.05 14.54
CA LEU A 252 -6.26 -0.09 14.87
C LEU A 252 -7.23 0.26 16.00
N GLU A 253 -6.77 0.97 17.03
CA GLU A 253 -7.63 1.47 18.10
C GLU A 253 -8.66 2.48 17.59
N ALA A 254 -8.25 3.42 16.73
CA ALA A 254 -9.17 4.39 16.12
C ALA A 254 -10.23 3.72 15.23
N LEU A 255 -9.86 2.64 14.54
CA LEU A 255 -10.72 1.85 13.66
C LEU A 255 -11.43 0.70 14.37
N ASN A 256 -11.35 0.58 15.69
CA ASN A 256 -11.87 -0.57 16.45
C ASN A 256 -13.35 -0.88 16.13
N ASP A 257 -14.19 0.14 15.99
CA ASP A 257 -15.61 -0.04 15.70
C ASP A 257 -15.84 -0.56 14.28
N VAL A 258 -15.08 -0.03 13.30
CA VAL A 258 -15.09 -0.49 11.91
C VAL A 258 -14.64 -1.95 11.85
N ILE A 259 -13.53 -2.27 12.51
CA ILE A 259 -12.98 -3.61 12.52
C ILE A 259 -13.96 -4.57 13.21
N SER A 260 -14.54 -4.21 14.35
CA SER A 260 -15.51 -5.05 15.05
C SER A 260 -16.71 -5.40 14.15
N MET A 261 -17.18 -4.45 13.33
CA MET A 261 -18.24 -4.69 12.36
C MET A 261 -17.80 -5.55 11.17
N ALA A 262 -16.54 -5.50 10.76
CA ALA A 262 -16.01 -6.38 9.71
C ALA A 262 -15.85 -7.84 10.17
N LEU A 263 -15.73 -8.07 11.49
CA LEU A 263 -15.35 -9.37 12.07
C LEU A 263 -16.54 -10.19 12.63
N LEU A 264 -17.73 -9.60 12.76
CA LEU A 264 -18.94 -10.19 13.37
C LEU A 264 -20.07 -10.37 12.35
#